data_AF-A0A967CJQ5-F1
#
_entry.id   AF-A0A967CJQ5-F1
#
_cell.length_a   1.000
_cell.length_b   1.000
_cell.length_c   1.000
_cell.angle_alpha   90.00
_cell.angle_beta   90.00
_cell.angle_gamma   90.00
#
_symmetry.space_group_name_H-M   'P 1'
#
loop_
_entity.id
_entity.type
_entity.pdbx_description
1 polymer ?
#
loop_
_entity_poly.entity_id
_entity_poly.type
_entity_poly.pdbx_seq_one_letter_code
_entity_poly.pdbx_strand_id
1 'polypeptide(L)'
;AMEDTSPIKNKVGVAPLPGSDRVWNRISGSWEEQYNQAPYIVWGWTAAVAKKSKNHDMAFDYLCFFSNDANHQADIAIGRFGVNPFKKSDFVPEIYVERQGWDPKIAQEYTQTLLDMEEKSTNRVFPLRVPGVFQFTSAVATGTSKALAGQLSPQEALDEVAAEWNAILERVGKDNVRKAYAVGVALEDNLK
;
A
#
# COMPACT_ATOMS: atom_id res chain seq x y z
N ALA A 1 9.29 -7.96 -13.31
CA ALA A 1 10.65 -7.40 -13.33
C ALA A 1 11.71 -8.45 -12.99
N MET A 2 11.53 -9.22 -11.91
CA MET A 2 12.58 -10.11 -11.38
C MET A 2 12.54 -11.57 -11.83
N GLU A 3 11.53 -11.97 -12.62
CA GLU A 3 11.43 -13.31 -13.24
C GLU A 3 12.63 -13.60 -14.16
N ASP A 4 13.06 -14.86 -14.26
CA ASP A 4 14.24 -15.27 -15.04
C ASP A 4 14.15 -14.91 -16.53
N THR A 5 12.94 -14.93 -17.09
CA THR A 5 12.70 -14.59 -18.51
C THR A 5 12.54 -13.08 -18.75
N SER A 6 12.66 -12.24 -17.72
CA SER A 6 12.45 -10.80 -17.83
C SER A 6 13.71 -10.09 -18.38
N PRO A 7 13.60 -9.28 -19.45
CA PRO A 7 14.76 -8.53 -19.99
C PRO A 7 15.28 -7.45 -19.05
N ILE A 8 14.50 -7.12 -18.02
CA ILE A 8 14.81 -6.13 -16.97
C ILE A 8 15.14 -6.77 -15.62
N LYS A 9 15.39 -8.10 -15.57
CA LYS A 9 15.85 -8.76 -14.33
C LYS A 9 17.13 -8.07 -13.84
N ASN A 10 17.18 -7.77 -12.54
CA ASN A 10 18.28 -7.05 -11.90
C ASN A 10 18.58 -5.66 -12.50
N LYS A 11 17.58 -4.99 -13.09
CA LYS A 11 17.71 -3.62 -13.62
C LYS A 11 16.69 -2.64 -13.03
N VAL A 12 15.93 -3.08 -12.04
CA VAL A 12 14.88 -2.28 -11.39
C VAL A 12 15.19 -2.23 -9.90
N GLY A 13 15.39 -1.02 -9.38
CA GLY A 13 15.56 -0.77 -7.94
C GLY A 13 14.23 -0.46 -7.26
N VAL A 14 14.30 -0.21 -5.96
CA VAL A 14 13.18 0.23 -5.13
C VAL A 14 13.54 1.54 -4.44
N ALA A 15 12.55 2.43 -4.34
CA ALA A 15 12.67 3.70 -3.65
C ALA A 15 11.31 4.06 -3.03
N PRO A 16 11.28 4.87 -1.96
CA PRO A 16 10.05 5.46 -1.46
C PRO A 16 9.42 6.37 -2.52
N LEU A 17 8.09 6.55 -2.47
CA LEU A 17 7.40 7.54 -3.30
C LEU A 17 7.94 8.95 -3.01
N PRO A 18 8.00 9.84 -4.01
CA PRO A 18 8.41 11.22 -3.78
C PRO A 18 7.48 11.92 -2.78
N GLY A 19 8.05 12.82 -1.97
CA GLY A 19 7.30 13.69 -1.07
C GLY A 19 6.73 14.93 -1.74
N SER A 20 6.14 15.81 -0.93
CA SER A 20 5.66 17.14 -1.32
C SER A 20 6.32 18.21 -0.47
N ASP A 21 6.66 19.35 -1.06
CA ASP A 21 7.17 20.53 -0.34
C ASP A 21 6.06 21.34 0.35
N ARG A 22 4.80 21.04 0.02
CA ARG A 22 3.62 21.70 0.57
C ARG A 22 2.57 20.67 0.98
N VAL A 23 2.12 20.71 2.22
CA VAL A 23 1.17 19.72 2.76
C VAL A 23 0.06 20.35 3.59
N TRP A 24 -1.11 19.69 3.60
CA TRP A 24 -2.20 20.07 4.48
C TRP A 24 -1.98 19.48 5.87
N ASN A 25 -1.82 20.35 6.88
CA ASN A 25 -1.73 19.93 8.26
C ASN A 25 -3.13 19.98 8.89
N ARG A 26 -3.66 18.80 9.26
CA ARG A 26 -4.99 18.67 9.85
C ARG A 26 -5.11 19.15 11.30
N ILE A 27 -3.99 19.34 12.00
CA ILE A 27 -3.94 19.84 13.38
C ILE A 27 -4.06 21.36 13.37
N SER A 28 -3.28 22.04 12.53
CA SER A 28 -3.35 23.50 12.36
C SER A 28 -4.51 23.93 11.47
N GLY A 29 -4.99 23.05 10.58
CA GLY A 29 -6.05 23.36 9.62
C GLY A 29 -5.57 24.28 8.49
N SER A 30 -4.29 24.19 8.11
CA SER A 30 -3.68 25.03 7.09
C SER A 30 -2.70 24.29 6.21
N TRP A 31 -2.43 24.84 5.02
CA TRP A 31 -1.30 24.42 4.19
C TRP A 31 0.01 24.92 4.80
N GLU A 32 1.00 24.04 4.89
CA GLU A 32 2.34 24.31 5.42
C GLU A 32 3.39 24.02 4.34
N GLU A 33 4.32 24.96 4.16
CA GLU A 33 5.47 24.83 3.24
C GLU A 33 6.59 24.06 3.94
N GLN A 34 6.39 22.76 4.12
CA GLN A 34 7.35 21.84 4.71
C GLN A 34 7.42 20.56 3.87
N TYR A 35 8.64 20.07 3.66
CA TYR A 35 8.84 18.80 3.00
C TYR A 35 8.25 17.67 3.83
N ASN A 36 7.41 16.85 3.20
CA ASN A 36 6.81 15.68 3.82
C ASN A 36 6.79 14.52 2.81
N GLN A 37 7.47 13.45 3.16
CA GLN A 37 7.46 12.18 2.43
C GLN A 37 6.79 11.13 3.31
N ALA A 38 5.56 10.79 2.97
CA ALA A 38 4.78 9.79 3.70
C ALA A 38 4.80 8.46 2.92
N PRO A 39 5.25 7.34 3.50
CA PRO A 39 5.13 6.06 2.84
C PRO A 39 3.66 5.66 2.78
N TYR A 40 3.22 5.26 1.59
CA TYR A 40 1.91 4.64 1.39
C TYR A 40 2.04 3.14 1.57
N ILE A 41 1.54 2.62 2.68
CA ILE A 41 1.69 1.21 3.04
C ILE A 41 0.43 0.44 2.66
N VAL A 42 0.51 -0.24 1.52
CA VAL A 42 -0.52 -1.20 1.11
C VAL A 42 -0.34 -2.51 1.87
N TRP A 43 -1.42 -2.93 2.53
CA TRP A 43 -1.46 -4.18 3.28
C TRP A 43 -1.31 -5.40 2.36
N GLY A 44 -0.74 -6.46 2.92
CA GLY A 44 -0.60 -7.75 2.26
C GLY A 44 -1.91 -8.50 2.06
N TRP A 45 -1.81 -9.62 1.35
CA TRP A 45 -2.91 -10.56 1.17
C TRP A 45 -3.22 -11.24 2.50
N THR A 46 -4.50 -11.35 2.85
CA THR A 46 -4.96 -12.01 4.07
C THR A 46 -6.05 -13.02 3.74
N ALA A 47 -6.21 -14.01 4.60
CA ALA A 47 -7.27 -15.00 4.53
C ALA A 47 -8.11 -14.95 5.82
N ALA A 48 -9.41 -15.16 5.68
CA ALA A 48 -10.34 -15.12 6.81
C ALA A 48 -11.41 -16.19 6.69
N VAL A 49 -11.87 -16.70 7.84
CA VAL A 49 -13.01 -17.63 7.90
C VAL A 49 -14.30 -16.84 8.03
N ALA A 50 -15.23 -17.04 7.11
CA ALA A 50 -16.54 -16.39 7.18
C ALA A 50 -17.27 -16.78 8.47
N LYS A 51 -17.84 -15.80 9.17
CA LYS A 51 -18.59 -16.03 10.42
C LYS A 51 -19.71 -17.07 10.27
N LYS A 52 -20.32 -17.15 9.08
CA LYS A 52 -21.40 -18.10 8.74
C LYS A 52 -20.92 -19.47 8.26
N SER A 53 -19.62 -19.75 8.26
CA SER A 53 -19.11 -21.08 7.93
C SER A 53 -19.74 -22.13 8.85
N LYS A 54 -19.88 -23.35 8.37
CA LYS A 54 -20.29 -24.50 9.19
C LYS A 54 -19.09 -25.36 9.64
N ASN A 55 -17.91 -25.05 9.12
CA ASN A 55 -16.69 -25.84 9.28
C ASN A 55 -15.53 -24.93 9.74
N HIS A 56 -15.72 -24.21 10.85
CA HIS A 56 -14.72 -23.25 11.33
C HIS A 56 -13.39 -23.92 11.68
N ASP A 57 -13.41 -25.02 12.44
CA ASP A 57 -12.19 -25.70 12.89
C ASP A 57 -11.35 -26.16 11.70
N MET A 58 -11.96 -26.89 10.75
CA MET A 58 -11.28 -27.32 9.51
C MET A 58 -10.77 -26.13 8.69
N ALA A 59 -11.55 -25.05 8.59
CA ALA A 59 -11.11 -23.87 7.85
C ALA A 59 -9.91 -23.20 8.53
N PHE A 60 -9.90 -23.10 9.86
CA PHE A 60 -8.77 -22.56 10.60
C PHE A 60 -7.55 -23.48 10.56
N ASP A 61 -7.72 -24.80 10.67
CA ASP A 61 -6.64 -25.77 10.48
C ASP A 61 -6.00 -25.63 9.09
N TYR A 62 -6.83 -25.48 8.06
CA TYR A 62 -6.33 -25.22 6.71
C TYR A 62 -5.59 -23.89 6.62
N LEU A 63 -6.09 -22.81 7.22
CA LEU A 63 -5.39 -21.53 7.22
C LEU A 63 -4.05 -21.63 7.97
N CYS A 64 -3.99 -22.34 9.10
CA CYS A 64 -2.74 -22.60 9.83
C CYS A 64 -1.75 -23.39 8.98
N PHE A 65 -2.21 -24.42 8.27
CA PHE A 65 -1.38 -25.13 7.31
C PHE A 65 -0.92 -24.20 6.18
N PHE A 66 -1.83 -23.47 5.55
CA PHE A 66 -1.55 -22.59 4.42
C PHE A 66 -0.52 -21.52 4.77
N SER A 67 -0.68 -20.84 5.91
CA SER A 67 0.16 -19.72 6.35
C SER A 67 1.32 -20.14 7.26
N ASN A 68 1.69 -21.41 7.32
CA ASN A 68 2.81 -21.85 8.15
C ASN A 68 4.15 -21.31 7.62
N ASP A 69 5.15 -21.25 8.50
CA ASP A 69 6.46 -20.67 8.17
C ASP A 69 7.19 -21.38 7.01
N ALA A 70 7.05 -22.70 6.89
CA ALA A 70 7.69 -23.45 5.81
C ALA A 70 7.06 -23.13 4.46
N ASN A 71 5.73 -23.04 4.40
CA ASN A 71 5.00 -22.65 3.20
C ASN A 71 5.31 -21.20 2.82
N HIS A 72 5.26 -20.27 3.79
CA HIS A 72 5.62 -18.86 3.55
C HIS A 72 7.03 -18.71 2.97
N GLN A 73 8.01 -19.44 3.52
CA GLN A 73 9.38 -19.41 3.03
C GLN A 73 9.53 -20.02 1.62
N ALA A 74 8.72 -21.01 1.28
CA ALA A 74 8.68 -21.55 -0.09
C ALA A 74 8.05 -20.54 -1.07
N ASP A 75 7.02 -19.81 -0.64
CA ASP A 75 6.22 -18.91 -1.48
C ASP A 75 6.87 -17.55 -1.72
N ILE A 76 7.51 -16.95 -0.72
CA ILE A 76 8.11 -15.59 -0.83
C ILE A 76 9.17 -15.49 -1.93
N ALA A 77 9.78 -16.62 -2.30
CA ALA A 77 10.77 -16.72 -3.36
C ALA A 77 10.16 -16.85 -4.76
N ILE A 78 8.85 -17.00 -4.89
CA ILE A 78 8.19 -17.26 -6.16
C ILE A 78 7.63 -15.94 -6.71
N GLY A 79 8.31 -15.38 -7.72
CA GLY A 79 7.96 -14.07 -8.29
C GLY A 79 6.50 -13.90 -8.70
N ARG A 80 5.89 -14.93 -9.31
CA ARG A 80 4.47 -14.95 -9.70
C ARG A 80 3.48 -14.87 -8.52
N PHE A 81 3.90 -15.19 -7.30
CA PHE A 81 3.06 -15.08 -6.10
C PHE A 81 3.17 -13.70 -5.43
N GLY A 82 4.06 -12.85 -5.96
CA GLY A 82 4.37 -11.55 -5.40
C GLY A 82 5.44 -11.68 -4.33
N VAL A 83 6.58 -11.05 -4.56
CA VAL A 83 7.68 -10.99 -3.58
C VAL A 83 7.34 -9.88 -2.59
N ASN A 84 6.89 -10.26 -1.39
CA ASN A 84 6.46 -9.31 -0.35
C ASN A 84 6.94 -9.77 1.03
N PRO A 85 7.92 -9.07 1.66
CA PRO A 85 8.24 -9.28 3.07
C PRO A 85 6.99 -9.14 3.94
N PHE A 86 6.76 -10.09 4.83
CA PHE A 86 5.61 -10.09 5.73
C PHE A 86 6.02 -10.00 7.21
N LYS A 87 7.18 -10.55 7.56
CA LYS A 87 7.75 -10.52 8.92
C LYS A 87 9.21 -10.08 8.89
N LYS A 88 9.75 -9.66 10.05
CA LYS A 88 11.12 -9.14 10.17
C LYS A 88 12.19 -10.07 9.56
N SER A 89 12.03 -11.38 9.68
CA SER A 89 12.95 -12.37 9.09
C SER A 89 12.95 -12.39 7.56
N ASP A 90 11.96 -11.80 6.90
CA ASP A 90 11.86 -11.73 5.45
C ASP A 90 12.67 -10.57 4.86
N PHE A 91 13.16 -9.65 5.69
CA PHE A 91 14.00 -8.53 5.27
C PHE A 91 15.49 -8.91 5.19
N VAL A 92 15.80 -10.20 5.14
CA VAL A 92 17.15 -10.75 4.97
C VAL A 92 17.46 -10.83 3.46
N PRO A 93 18.40 -10.01 2.93
CA PRO A 93 18.69 -9.94 1.50
C PRO A 93 19.05 -11.30 0.87
N GLU A 94 19.73 -12.15 1.61
CA GLU A 94 20.26 -13.44 1.17
C GLU A 94 19.15 -14.37 0.66
N ILE A 95 17.94 -14.28 1.23
CA ILE A 95 16.77 -15.06 0.78
C ILE A 95 16.48 -14.80 -0.71
N TYR A 96 16.56 -13.55 -1.14
CA TYR A 96 16.28 -13.14 -2.53
C TYR A 96 17.44 -13.47 -3.46
N VAL A 97 18.67 -13.34 -2.98
CA VAL A 97 19.87 -13.70 -3.75
C VAL A 97 19.91 -15.21 -4.02
N GLU A 98 19.83 -16.03 -2.97
CA GLU A 98 20.01 -17.47 -3.06
C GLU A 98 18.84 -18.17 -3.76
N ARG A 99 17.61 -17.73 -3.51
CA ARG A 99 16.41 -18.42 -4.02
C ARG A 99 15.86 -17.85 -5.32
N GLN A 100 16.16 -16.60 -5.63
CA GLN A 100 15.62 -15.92 -6.82
C GLN A 100 16.72 -15.41 -7.79
N GLY A 101 18.00 -15.52 -7.41
CA GLY A 101 19.10 -15.03 -8.22
C GLY A 101 19.09 -13.52 -8.41
N TRP A 102 18.60 -12.79 -7.40
CA TRP A 102 18.66 -11.33 -7.40
C TRP A 102 20.10 -10.87 -7.27
N ASP A 103 20.41 -9.72 -7.86
CA ASP A 103 21.68 -9.04 -7.59
C ASP A 103 21.76 -8.66 -6.09
N PRO A 104 22.89 -8.91 -5.41
CA PRO A 104 23.02 -8.65 -3.97
C PRO A 104 22.71 -7.21 -3.56
N LYS A 105 23.12 -6.23 -4.38
CA LYS A 105 22.86 -4.82 -4.10
C LYS A 105 21.37 -4.52 -4.22
N ILE A 106 20.70 -5.06 -5.24
CA ILE A 106 19.26 -4.87 -5.41
C ILE A 106 18.46 -5.51 -4.27
N ALA A 107 18.84 -6.72 -3.83
CA ALA A 107 18.20 -7.37 -2.69
C ALA A 107 18.37 -6.55 -1.40
N GLN A 108 19.56 -5.98 -1.18
CA GLN A 108 19.82 -5.10 -0.05
C GLN A 108 19.02 -3.81 -0.13
N GLU A 109 19.00 -3.13 -1.28
CA GLU A 109 18.22 -1.90 -1.47
C GLU A 109 16.72 -2.15 -1.27
N TYR A 110 16.20 -3.26 -1.80
CA TYR A 110 14.80 -3.65 -1.66
C TYR A 110 14.39 -3.86 -0.20
N THR A 111 15.12 -4.71 0.51
CA THR A 111 14.82 -5.05 1.91
C THR A 111 15.00 -3.85 2.82
N GLN A 112 16.10 -3.09 2.67
CA GLN A 112 16.36 -1.92 3.51
C GLN A 112 15.34 -0.81 3.29
N THR A 113 14.95 -0.54 2.03
CA THR A 113 13.96 0.50 1.73
C THR A 113 12.62 0.20 2.38
N LEU A 114 12.12 -1.03 2.24
CA LEU A 114 10.84 -1.43 2.82
C LEU A 114 10.91 -1.44 4.36
N LEU A 115 12.00 -1.93 4.93
CA LEU A 115 12.19 -1.94 6.39
C LEU A 115 12.26 -0.51 6.94
N ASP A 116 12.93 0.41 6.25
CA ASP A 116 13.03 1.81 6.67
C ASP A 116 11.67 2.51 6.62
N MET A 117 10.86 2.25 5.58
CA MET A 117 9.47 2.72 5.53
C MET A 117 8.64 2.20 6.71
N GLU A 118 8.90 0.97 7.16
CA GLU A 118 8.16 0.29 8.25
C GLU A 118 8.72 0.54 9.66
N GLU A 119 9.95 1.00 9.83
CA GLU A 119 10.55 1.17 11.16
C GLU A 119 10.96 2.62 11.45
N LYS A 120 11.21 3.44 10.43
CA LYS A 120 11.71 4.83 10.60
C LYS A 120 10.66 5.90 10.30
N SER A 121 9.61 5.58 9.55
CA SER A 121 8.58 6.58 9.21
C SER A 121 7.58 6.78 10.35
N THR A 122 7.29 8.06 10.65
CA THR A 122 6.36 8.52 11.70
C THR A 122 5.03 9.06 11.15
N ASN A 123 4.87 9.07 9.83
CA ASN A 123 3.79 9.73 9.09
C ASN A 123 3.19 8.81 8.00
N ARG A 124 3.13 7.50 8.27
CA ARG A 124 2.67 6.48 7.30
C ARG A 124 1.20 6.69 6.96
N VAL A 125 0.83 6.39 5.72
CA VAL A 125 -0.55 6.50 5.23
C VAL A 125 -1.03 5.13 4.77
N PHE A 126 -2.25 4.77 5.15
CA PHE A 126 -2.89 3.52 4.74
C PHE A 126 -3.95 3.74 3.65
N PRO A 127 -4.29 2.69 2.88
CA PRO A 127 -5.38 2.77 1.91
C PRO A 127 -6.68 3.24 2.54
N LEU A 128 -7.42 4.10 1.82
CA LEU A 128 -8.71 4.60 2.27
C LEU A 128 -9.68 3.42 2.52
N ARG A 129 -10.24 3.31 3.74
CA ARG A 129 -11.18 2.25 4.13
C ARG A 129 -12.54 2.82 4.52
N VAL A 130 -13.18 3.48 3.57
CA VAL A 130 -14.49 4.12 3.78
C VAL A 130 -15.56 3.54 2.85
N PRO A 131 -16.84 3.63 3.23
CA PRO A 131 -17.93 3.38 2.29
C PRO A 131 -17.72 4.19 0.99
N GLY A 132 -17.88 3.54 -0.16
CA GLY A 132 -17.62 4.18 -1.46
C GLY A 132 -16.14 4.26 -1.89
N VAL A 133 -15.21 3.62 -1.16
CA VAL A 133 -13.77 3.62 -1.49
C VAL A 133 -13.47 3.43 -2.97
N PHE A 134 -14.08 2.45 -3.63
CA PHE A 134 -13.83 2.18 -5.05
C PHE A 134 -14.18 3.37 -5.94
N GLN A 135 -15.25 4.10 -5.61
CA GLN A 135 -15.67 5.28 -6.36
C GLN A 135 -14.67 6.42 -6.18
N PHE A 136 -14.20 6.65 -4.94
CA PHE A 136 -13.16 7.66 -4.66
C PHE A 136 -11.86 7.36 -5.40
N THR A 137 -11.41 6.09 -5.37
CA THR A 137 -10.18 5.67 -6.07
C THR A 137 -10.33 5.74 -7.59
N SER A 138 -11.50 5.38 -8.12
CA SER A 138 -11.77 5.49 -9.56
C SER A 138 -11.78 6.95 -10.03
N ALA A 139 -12.35 7.87 -9.24
CA ALA A 139 -12.33 9.29 -9.56
C ALA A 139 -10.88 9.80 -9.72
N VAL A 140 -10.00 9.50 -8.75
CA VAL A 140 -8.57 9.86 -8.82
C VAL A 140 -7.92 9.26 -10.07
N ALA A 141 -8.11 7.95 -10.31
CA ALA A 141 -7.53 7.27 -11.47
C ALA A 141 -7.95 7.91 -12.81
N THR A 142 -9.23 8.29 -12.93
CA THR A 142 -9.76 9.00 -14.09
C THR A 142 -9.15 10.39 -14.24
N GLY A 143 -9.14 11.20 -13.18
CA GLY A 143 -8.56 12.55 -13.20
C GLY A 143 -7.07 12.52 -13.57
N THR A 144 -6.28 11.68 -12.90
CA THR A 144 -4.84 11.52 -13.20
C THR A 144 -4.62 11.06 -14.64
N SER A 145 -5.45 10.15 -15.16
CA SER A 145 -5.35 9.70 -16.55
C SER A 145 -5.63 10.82 -17.56
N LYS A 146 -6.61 11.70 -17.31
CA LYS A 146 -6.87 12.89 -18.15
C LYS A 146 -5.69 13.85 -18.15
N ALA A 147 -5.10 14.11 -16.98
CA ALA A 147 -3.92 14.97 -16.86
C ALA A 147 -2.71 14.39 -17.61
N LEU A 148 -2.42 13.10 -17.43
CA LEU A 148 -1.32 12.41 -18.10
C LEU A 148 -1.50 12.36 -19.63
N ALA A 149 -2.75 12.29 -20.10
CA ALA A 149 -3.08 12.36 -21.51
C ALA A 149 -3.05 13.79 -22.09
N GLY A 150 -2.81 14.81 -21.27
CA GLY A 150 -2.80 16.22 -21.69
C GLY A 150 -4.19 16.80 -22.01
N GLN A 151 -5.27 16.12 -21.59
CA GLN A 151 -6.65 16.57 -21.81
C GLN A 151 -7.05 17.69 -20.86
N LEU A 152 -6.47 17.71 -19.66
CA LEU A 152 -6.65 18.71 -18.62
C LEU A 152 -5.29 19.05 -18.02
N SER A 153 -5.13 20.26 -17.49
CA SER A 153 -4.01 20.56 -16.58
C SER A 153 -4.12 19.72 -15.29
N PRO A 154 -3.01 19.54 -14.54
CA PRO A 154 -3.07 18.85 -13.25
C PRO A 154 -4.08 19.46 -12.27
N GLN A 155 -4.24 20.79 -12.27
CA GLN A 155 -5.20 21.48 -11.41
C GLN A 155 -6.65 21.16 -11.83
N GLU A 156 -7.00 21.34 -13.11
CA GLU A 156 -8.35 21.07 -13.61
C GLU A 156 -8.75 19.61 -13.39
N ALA A 157 -7.82 18.67 -13.60
CA ALA A 157 -8.05 17.26 -13.33
C ALA A 157 -8.36 16.98 -11.86
N LEU A 158 -7.62 17.60 -10.93
CA LEU A 158 -7.87 17.44 -9.49
C LEU A 158 -9.13 18.17 -9.02
N ASP A 159 -9.51 19.27 -9.67
CA ASP A 159 -10.78 19.95 -9.42
C ASP A 159 -11.97 19.07 -9.81
N GLU A 160 -11.89 18.35 -10.94
CA GLU A 160 -12.89 17.34 -11.31
C GLU A 160 -12.95 16.20 -10.29
N VAL A 161 -11.80 15.71 -9.82
CA VAL A 161 -11.74 14.67 -8.77
C VAL A 161 -12.44 15.15 -7.50
N ALA A 162 -12.17 16.39 -7.08
CA ALA A 162 -12.78 16.98 -5.89
C ALA A 162 -14.30 17.14 -6.05
N ALA A 163 -14.78 17.53 -7.23
CA ALA A 163 -16.21 17.62 -7.52
C ALA A 163 -16.88 16.22 -7.46
N GLU A 164 -16.27 15.20 -8.06
CA GLU A 164 -16.77 13.82 -8.01
C GLU A 164 -16.76 13.27 -6.58
N TRP A 165 -15.72 13.56 -5.80
CA TRP A 165 -15.65 13.18 -4.39
C TRP A 165 -16.80 13.79 -3.58
N ASN A 166 -17.14 15.07 -3.82
CA ASN A 166 -18.31 15.69 -3.20
C ASN A 166 -19.61 14.98 -3.59
N ALA A 167 -19.79 14.61 -4.87
CA ALA A 167 -20.96 13.85 -5.32
C ALA A 167 -21.05 12.46 -4.69
N ILE A 168 -19.91 11.75 -4.54
CA ILE A 168 -19.84 10.47 -3.84
C ILE A 168 -20.23 10.66 -2.36
N LEU A 169 -19.72 11.70 -1.70
CA LEU A 169 -20.04 11.99 -0.30
C LEU A 169 -21.53 12.25 -0.08
N GLU A 170 -22.21 12.96 -0.99
CA GLU A 170 -23.65 13.16 -0.93
C GLU A 170 -24.43 11.84 -1.07
N ARG A 171 -23.99 10.95 -1.96
CA ARG A 171 -24.63 9.65 -2.18
C ARG A 171 -24.41 8.64 -1.05
N VAL A 172 -23.20 8.60 -0.51
CA VAL A 172 -22.77 7.61 0.50
C VAL A 172 -23.06 8.07 1.94
N GLY A 173 -23.10 9.38 2.15
CA GLY A 173 -23.28 10.02 3.45
C GLY A 173 -21.96 10.45 4.07
N LYS A 174 -21.75 11.76 4.18
CA LYS A 174 -20.56 12.39 4.77
C LYS A 174 -20.19 11.85 6.14
N ASP A 175 -21.17 11.67 7.03
CA ASP A 175 -20.90 11.19 8.39
C ASP A 175 -20.52 9.70 8.43
N ASN A 176 -21.05 8.88 7.52
CA ASN A 176 -20.63 7.48 7.38
C ASN A 176 -19.16 7.39 6.97
N VAL A 177 -18.78 8.21 5.98
CA VAL A 177 -17.39 8.30 5.51
C VAL A 177 -16.48 8.83 6.61
N ARG A 178 -16.87 9.92 7.28
CA ARG A 178 -16.10 10.52 8.38
C ARG A 178 -15.85 9.54 9.53
N LYS A 179 -16.89 8.81 9.96
CA LYS A 179 -16.78 7.81 11.02
C LYS A 179 -15.82 6.68 10.64
N ALA A 180 -15.89 6.19 9.40
CA ALA A 180 -14.97 5.16 8.92
C ALA A 180 -13.53 5.68 8.77
N TYR A 181 -13.38 6.90 8.24
CA TYR A 181 -12.07 7.54 8.04
C TYR A 181 -11.33 7.76 9.35
N ALA A 182 -12.04 8.14 10.42
CA ALA A 182 -11.46 8.33 11.75
C ALA A 182 -10.78 7.07 12.31
N VAL A 183 -11.22 5.87 11.92
CA VAL A 183 -10.55 4.61 12.29
C VAL A 183 -9.16 4.51 11.63
N GLY A 184 -9.06 4.93 10.37
CA GLY A 184 -7.79 5.00 9.65
C GLY A 184 -6.84 6.01 10.28
N VAL A 185 -7.32 7.22 10.55
CA VAL A 185 -6.52 8.28 11.22
C VAL A 185 -6.01 7.82 12.58
N ALA A 186 -6.84 7.15 13.39
CA ALA A 186 -6.41 6.62 14.67
C ALA A 186 -5.34 5.53 14.56
N LEU A 187 -5.34 4.76 13.45
CA LEU A 187 -4.30 3.79 13.16
C LEU A 187 -3.00 4.47 12.70
N GLU A 188 -3.08 5.54 11.92
CA GLU A 188 -1.91 6.30 11.46
C GLU A 188 -1.23 7.04 12.63
N ASP A 189 -2.01 7.50 13.60
CA ASP A 189 -1.53 8.19 14.81
C ASP A 189 -0.98 7.25 15.90
N ASN A 190 -0.97 5.93 15.67
CA ASN A 190 -0.63 4.94 16.70
C ASN A 190 0.88 4.83 16.98
N LEU A 191 1.72 5.44 16.14
CA LEU A 191 3.16 5.46 16.29
C LEU A 191 3.54 6.54 17.31
N LYS A 192 3.83 6.12 18.54
CA LYS A 192 4.46 6.94 19.58
C LYS A 192 5.95 6.63 19.66
#